data_AF-A0A6M6JKX7-F1
#
_entry.id   AF-A0A6M6JKX7-F1
#
_cell.length_a   1.000
_cell.length_b   1.000
_cell.length_c   1.000
_cell.angle_alpha   90.00
_cell.angle_beta   90.00
_cell.angle_gamma   90.00
#
_symmetry.space_group_name_H-M   'P 1'
#
loop_
_entity.id
_entity.type
_entity.pdbx_description
1 polymer ?
#
loop_
_entity_poly.entity_id
_entity_poly.type
_entity_poly.pdbx_seq_one_letter_code
_entity_poly.pdbx_strand_id
1 'polypeptide(L)'
;MDPSRTTRPTATGPTHIARPGGGPLGAAPLLLIGAVCGLAWAAGLRAVMAEIAGPASTFDWVGTFEGILLPGVVTGVLLGWAEHLRRTGGRRGWRWLALAPLAFIAATPAVLVSVFADGGIGGGAIAVPLFGMAGGYALSGRGRPWARVVAGAIALSPVPVWLILASLIGSGLAVGNPRGAWVAALFLSSLAVLSLACAIPHRPVIAVEE
;
A
#
# COMPACT_ATOMS: atom_id res chain seq x y z
N MET A 1 -51.75 60.61 -0.91
CA MET A 1 -51.42 59.18 -0.79
C MET A 1 -50.09 59.02 -1.52
N ASP A 2 -49.02 59.13 -0.74
CA ASP A 2 -47.62 59.41 -1.14
C ASP A 2 -46.71 58.52 -0.24
N PRO A 3 -45.41 58.33 -0.50
CA PRO A 3 -44.84 57.13 -1.06
C PRO A 3 -43.77 56.56 -0.10
N SER A 4 -44.07 55.59 0.75
CA SER A 4 -43.05 55.00 1.62
C SER A 4 -42.31 53.87 0.91
N ARG A 5 -41.40 54.26 0.01
CA ARG A 5 -40.41 53.40 -0.64
C ARG A 5 -39.27 53.13 0.36
N THR A 6 -39.38 52.04 1.12
CA THR A 6 -38.34 51.62 2.06
C THR A 6 -37.18 50.99 1.27
N THR A 7 -36.12 51.75 1.04
CA THR A 7 -34.86 51.28 0.45
C THR A 7 -34.15 50.35 1.41
N ARG A 8 -34.03 49.07 1.05
CA ARG A 8 -33.21 48.07 1.75
C ARG A 8 -31.74 48.31 1.38
N PRO A 9 -30.81 48.37 2.34
CA PRO A 9 -29.39 48.53 2.03
C PRO A 9 -28.84 47.30 1.31
N THR A 10 -28.16 47.56 0.20
CA THR A 10 -27.39 46.62 -0.61
C THR A 10 -26.31 45.98 0.27
N ALA A 11 -26.51 44.72 0.64
CA ALA A 11 -25.48 43.93 1.28
C ALA A 11 -24.30 43.80 0.30
N THR A 12 -23.14 44.28 0.72
CA THR A 12 -21.85 44.10 0.10
C THR A 12 -21.66 42.63 -0.26
N GLY A 13 -21.53 42.36 -1.57
CA GLY A 13 -21.30 41.02 -2.08
C GLY A 13 -20.07 40.38 -1.43
N PRO A 14 -20.04 39.05 -1.31
CA PRO A 14 -18.87 38.36 -0.80
C PRO A 14 -17.69 38.67 -1.72
N THR A 15 -16.69 39.36 -1.17
CA THR A 15 -15.39 39.53 -1.79
C THR A 15 -14.82 38.14 -2.00
N HIS A 16 -14.92 37.65 -3.24
CA HIS A 16 -14.34 36.39 -3.66
C HIS A 16 -12.83 36.55 -3.56
N ILE A 17 -12.25 36.16 -2.43
CA ILE A 17 -10.79 36.04 -2.30
C ILE A 17 -10.40 34.93 -3.27
N ALA A 18 -9.97 35.32 -4.46
CA ALA A 18 -9.37 34.43 -5.43
C ALA A 18 -8.15 33.78 -4.76
N ARG A 19 -8.33 32.54 -4.26
CA ARG A 19 -7.20 31.70 -3.92
C ARG A 19 -6.40 31.51 -5.20
N PRO A 20 -5.08 31.75 -5.21
CA PRO A 20 -4.26 31.47 -6.38
C PRO A 20 -4.47 30.01 -6.76
N GLY A 21 -4.99 29.79 -7.97
CA GLY A 21 -5.26 28.48 -8.53
C GLY A 21 -3.97 27.69 -8.59
N GLY A 22 -3.81 26.75 -7.66
CA GLY A 22 -2.86 25.68 -7.79
C GLY A 22 -3.29 24.84 -8.99
N GLY A 23 -2.65 25.06 -10.15
CA GLY A 23 -2.85 24.20 -11.31
C GLY A 23 -2.69 22.73 -10.91
N PRO A 24 -3.37 21.79 -11.58
CA PRO A 24 -3.30 20.39 -11.23
C PRO A 24 -1.83 19.96 -11.24
N LEU A 25 -1.29 19.60 -10.07
CA LEU A 25 0.03 18.99 -10.00
C LEU A 25 0.01 17.82 -10.99
N GLY A 26 0.89 17.88 -11.99
CA GLY A 26 1.04 16.80 -12.97
C GLY A 26 1.28 15.48 -12.24
N ALA A 27 1.02 14.35 -12.88
CA ALA A 27 1.15 13.05 -12.22
C ALA A 27 2.58 12.72 -11.74
N ALA A 28 3.59 13.33 -12.38
CA ALA A 28 5.00 12.96 -12.21
C ALA A 28 5.50 12.94 -10.76
N PRO A 29 5.24 13.95 -9.89
CA PRO A 29 5.70 13.92 -8.51
C PRO A 29 5.07 12.76 -7.71
N LEU A 30 3.79 12.44 -7.94
CA LEU A 30 3.13 11.34 -7.23
C LEU A 30 3.63 9.97 -7.70
N LEU A 31 3.92 9.83 -9.00
CA LEU A 31 4.55 8.63 -9.54
C LEU A 31 5.96 8.43 -8.97
N LEU A 32 6.75 9.49 -8.89
CA LEU A 32 8.12 9.44 -8.35
C LEU A 32 8.12 9.11 -6.86
N ILE A 33 7.25 9.75 -6.06
CA ILE A 33 7.08 9.41 -4.64
C ILE A 33 6.68 7.93 -4.51
N GLY A 34 5.71 7.49 -5.32
CA GLY A 34 5.30 6.08 -5.37
C GLY A 34 6.46 5.14 -5.66
N ALA A 35 7.27 5.43 -6.70
CA ALA A 35 8.44 4.65 -7.07
C ALA A 35 9.46 4.54 -5.93
N VAL A 36 9.79 5.66 -5.28
CA VAL A 36 10.77 5.71 -4.17
C VAL A 36 10.24 4.95 -2.96
N CYS A 37 8.97 5.15 -2.58
CA CYS A 37 8.36 4.42 -1.48
C CYS A 37 8.29 2.92 -1.76
N GLY A 38 7.94 2.53 -2.99
CA GLY A 38 7.90 1.13 -3.43
C GLY A 38 9.28 0.47 -3.40
N LEU A 39 10.31 1.17 -3.87
CA LEU A 39 11.70 0.71 -3.81
C LEU A 39 12.17 0.52 -2.37
N ALA A 40 11.95 1.52 -1.52
CA ALA A 40 12.35 1.48 -0.11
C ALA A 40 11.65 0.33 0.63
N TRP A 41 10.35 0.13 0.38
CA TRP A 41 9.58 -0.96 0.95
C TRP A 41 10.10 -2.34 0.48
N ALA A 42 10.36 -2.51 -0.82
CA ALA A 42 10.89 -3.75 -1.36
C ALA A 42 12.30 -4.07 -0.85
N ALA A 43 13.16 -3.05 -0.71
CA ALA A 43 14.47 -3.20 -0.09
C ALA A 43 14.37 -3.61 1.38
N GLY A 44 13.42 -3.04 2.14
CA GLY A 44 13.12 -3.44 3.52
C GLY A 44 12.68 -4.90 3.62
N LEU A 45 11.79 -5.36 2.74
CA LEU A 45 11.41 -6.78 2.67
C LEU A 45 12.58 -7.68 2.30
N ARG A 46 13.43 -7.27 1.35
CA ARG A 46 14.64 -8.02 1.02
C ARG A 46 15.57 -8.14 2.22
N ALA A 47 15.66 -7.11 3.07
CA ALA A 47 16.42 -7.17 4.31
C ALA A 47 15.81 -8.17 5.31
N VAL A 48 14.47 -8.21 5.46
CA VAL A 48 13.79 -9.25 6.25
C VAL A 48 14.14 -10.65 5.75
N MET A 49 14.11 -10.88 4.43
CA MET A 49 14.49 -12.17 3.84
C MET A 49 15.94 -12.54 4.14
N ALA A 50 16.86 -11.56 4.12
CA ALA A 50 18.26 -11.80 4.46
C ALA A 50 18.43 -12.23 5.93
N GLU A 51 17.69 -11.60 6.83
CA GLU A 51 17.72 -11.94 8.26
C GLU A 51 17.19 -13.34 8.54
N ILE A 52 16.13 -13.75 7.85
CA ILE A 52 15.53 -15.09 7.95
C ILE A 52 16.48 -16.15 7.39
N ALA A 53 17.03 -15.93 6.20
CA ALA A 53 17.94 -16.88 5.55
C ALA A 53 19.35 -16.92 6.19
N GLY A 54 19.72 -15.87 6.92
CA GLY A 54 21.01 -15.78 7.60
C GLY A 54 22.19 -15.88 6.62
N PRO A 55 23.23 -16.67 6.92
CA PRO A 55 24.40 -16.82 6.05
C PRO A 55 24.10 -17.36 4.64
N ALA A 56 22.96 -18.00 4.44
CA ALA A 56 22.55 -18.52 3.12
C ALA A 56 21.96 -17.42 2.20
N SER A 57 21.72 -16.20 2.70
CA SER A 57 21.19 -15.11 1.89
C SER A 57 22.20 -14.61 0.87
N THR A 58 21.87 -14.73 -0.42
CA THR A 58 22.67 -14.24 -1.54
C THR A 58 21.95 -13.14 -2.31
N PHE A 59 22.71 -12.24 -2.94
CA PHE A 59 22.16 -11.15 -3.76
C PHE A 59 22.60 -11.34 -5.20
N ASP A 60 21.63 -11.43 -6.10
CA ASP A 60 21.85 -11.57 -7.52
C ASP A 60 20.93 -10.60 -8.30
N TRP A 61 21.25 -10.37 -9.57
CA TRP A 61 20.53 -9.44 -10.42
C TRP A 61 19.07 -9.84 -10.64
N VAL A 62 18.83 -11.10 -10.94
CA VAL A 62 17.49 -11.58 -11.32
C VAL A 62 16.61 -11.71 -10.07
N GLY A 63 17.07 -12.41 -9.03
CA GLY A 63 16.30 -12.65 -7.82
C GLY A 63 16.05 -11.39 -7.00
N THR A 64 17.05 -10.51 -6.84
CA THR A 64 16.89 -9.31 -6.01
C THR A 64 16.37 -8.13 -6.79
N PHE A 65 17.04 -7.73 -7.89
CA PHE A 65 16.69 -6.48 -8.57
C PHE A 65 15.44 -6.65 -9.43
N GLU A 66 15.39 -7.69 -10.26
CA GLU A 66 14.25 -7.93 -11.15
C GLU A 66 13.06 -8.58 -10.42
N GLY A 67 13.33 -9.53 -9.53
CA GLY A 67 12.30 -10.31 -8.85
C GLY A 67 11.66 -9.63 -7.65
N ILE A 68 12.36 -8.70 -6.99
CA ILE A 68 11.89 -8.05 -5.76
C ILE A 68 11.81 -6.52 -5.89
N LEU A 69 12.91 -5.86 -6.26
CA LEU A 69 12.95 -4.39 -6.26
C LEU A 69 12.11 -3.79 -7.40
N LEU A 70 12.22 -4.32 -8.61
CA LEU A 70 11.46 -3.86 -9.77
C LEU A 70 9.93 -3.96 -9.56
N PRO A 71 9.34 -5.10 -9.16
CA PRO A 71 7.91 -5.17 -8.87
C PRO A 71 7.51 -4.28 -7.70
N GLY A 72 8.40 -4.02 -6.74
CA GLY A 72 8.22 -3.01 -5.70
C GLY A 72 8.04 -1.60 -6.25
N VAL A 73 8.94 -1.18 -7.15
CA VAL A 73 8.85 0.11 -7.86
C VAL A 73 7.56 0.19 -8.67
N VAL A 74 7.26 -0.84 -9.46
CA VAL A 74 6.03 -0.89 -10.28
C VAL A 74 4.79 -0.76 -9.41
N THR A 75 4.71 -1.51 -8.31
CA THR A 75 3.62 -1.43 -7.34
C THR A 75 3.49 -0.01 -6.78
N GLY A 76 4.60 0.59 -6.37
CA GLY A 76 4.64 1.96 -5.86
C GLY A 76 4.16 3.00 -6.88
N VAL A 77 4.61 2.91 -8.13
CA VAL A 77 4.18 3.79 -9.24
C VAL A 77 2.68 3.65 -9.49
N LEU A 78 2.16 2.43 -9.54
CA LEU A 78 0.72 2.18 -9.76
C LEU A 78 -0.14 2.75 -8.63
N LEU A 79 0.33 2.67 -7.38
CA LEU A 79 -0.37 3.27 -6.23
C LEU A 79 -0.22 4.79 -6.17
N GLY A 80 0.92 5.34 -6.60
CA GLY A 80 1.10 6.78 -6.82
C GLY A 80 0.17 7.31 -7.92
N TRP A 81 -0.02 6.53 -8.98
CA TRP A 81 -0.98 6.82 -10.04
C TRP A 81 -2.42 6.78 -9.53
N ALA A 82 -2.75 5.82 -8.67
CA ALA A 82 -4.06 5.77 -8.02
C ALA A 82 -4.32 7.04 -7.20
N GLU A 83 -3.33 7.53 -6.44
CA GLU A 83 -3.47 8.79 -5.70
C GLU A 83 -3.66 9.99 -6.64
N HIS A 84 -2.95 10.04 -7.78
CA HIS A 84 -3.17 11.08 -8.78
C HIS A 84 -4.62 11.06 -9.29
N LEU A 85 -5.10 9.88 -9.72
CA LEU A 85 -6.49 9.71 -10.18
C LEU A 85 -7.51 10.09 -9.10
N ARG A 86 -7.23 9.82 -7.82
CA ARG A 86 -8.09 10.22 -6.70
C ARG A 86 -8.22 11.73 -6.57
N ARG A 87 -7.14 12.46 -6.84
CA ARG A 87 -7.10 13.93 -6.73
C ARG A 87 -7.71 14.62 -7.95
N THR A 88 -7.77 13.96 -9.09
CA THR A 88 -8.28 14.51 -10.35
C THR A 88 -9.70 14.03 -10.69
N GLY A 89 -10.54 13.74 -9.70
CA GLY A 89 -11.95 13.36 -9.94
C GLY A 89 -12.24 11.87 -10.15
N GLY A 90 -11.22 11.01 -10.15
CA GLY A 90 -11.37 9.56 -10.34
C GLY A 90 -11.64 9.16 -11.79
N ARG A 91 -11.51 7.86 -12.10
CA ARG A 91 -11.84 7.27 -13.42
C ARG A 91 -12.57 5.95 -13.27
N ARG A 92 -13.25 5.44 -14.30
CA ARG A 92 -13.83 4.10 -14.25
C ARG A 92 -12.71 3.05 -14.11
N GLY A 93 -12.82 2.14 -13.15
CA GLY A 93 -11.87 1.04 -12.96
C GLY A 93 -10.56 1.35 -12.22
N TRP A 94 -10.26 2.61 -11.87
CA TRP A 94 -9.01 2.94 -11.14
C TRP A 94 -8.84 2.22 -9.79
N ARG A 95 -9.93 1.76 -9.18
CA ARG A 95 -9.92 0.99 -7.94
C ARG A 95 -9.21 -0.36 -8.07
N TRP A 96 -9.12 -0.91 -9.30
CA TRP A 96 -8.36 -2.12 -9.59
C TRP A 96 -6.85 -1.95 -9.35
N LEU A 97 -6.36 -0.71 -9.24
CA LEU A 97 -4.99 -0.43 -8.82
C LEU A 97 -4.69 -0.91 -7.39
N ALA A 98 -5.71 -1.28 -6.59
CA ALA A 98 -5.49 -1.96 -5.32
C ALA A 98 -4.83 -3.34 -5.51
N LEU A 99 -4.94 -3.94 -6.70
CA LEU A 99 -4.27 -5.17 -7.09
C LEU A 99 -2.82 -4.96 -7.57
N ALA A 100 -2.30 -3.74 -7.51
CA ALA A 100 -0.92 -3.43 -7.93
C ALA A 100 0.15 -4.38 -7.33
N PRO A 101 0.06 -4.80 -6.05
CA PRO A 101 1.03 -5.74 -5.47
C PRO A 101 1.08 -7.12 -6.14
N LEU A 102 0.09 -7.48 -6.98
CA LEU A 102 0.15 -8.68 -7.80
C LEU A 102 1.23 -8.63 -8.89
N ALA A 103 1.86 -7.46 -9.11
CA ALA A 103 3.04 -7.33 -9.95
C ALA A 103 4.18 -8.27 -9.53
N PHE A 104 4.29 -8.61 -8.24
CA PHE A 104 5.26 -9.60 -7.74
C PHE A 104 5.03 -11.00 -8.33
N ILE A 105 3.77 -11.40 -8.53
CA ILE A 105 3.42 -12.69 -9.12
C ILE A 105 3.73 -12.67 -10.63
N ALA A 106 3.45 -11.56 -11.29
CA ALA A 106 3.72 -11.41 -12.72
C ALA A 106 5.23 -11.36 -13.05
N ALA A 107 6.03 -10.71 -12.20
CA ALA A 107 7.47 -10.56 -12.39
C ALA A 107 8.23 -11.89 -12.24
N THR A 108 7.73 -12.79 -11.40
CA THR A 108 8.38 -14.10 -11.17
C THR A 108 7.36 -15.23 -11.29
N PRO A 109 6.94 -15.63 -12.50
CA PRO A 109 5.96 -16.71 -12.67
C PRO A 109 6.39 -18.04 -12.03
N ALA A 110 7.71 -18.27 -11.96
CA ALA A 110 8.30 -19.43 -11.28
C ALA A 110 7.97 -19.50 -9.77
N VAL A 111 7.60 -18.38 -9.13
CA VAL A 111 7.13 -18.35 -7.73
C VAL A 111 5.94 -19.29 -7.56
N LEU A 112 5.01 -19.34 -8.52
CA LEU A 112 3.84 -20.22 -8.45
C LEU A 112 4.24 -21.70 -8.41
N VAL A 113 5.32 -22.06 -9.10
CA VAL A 113 5.85 -23.44 -9.10
C VAL A 113 6.57 -23.73 -7.78
N SER A 114 7.41 -22.82 -7.30
CA SER A 114 8.18 -22.98 -6.04
C SER A 114 7.29 -23.11 -4.78
N VAL A 115 6.07 -22.58 -4.82
CA VAL A 115 5.07 -22.76 -3.74
C VAL A 115 4.72 -24.24 -3.55
N PHE A 116 4.68 -25.02 -4.63
CA PHE A 116 4.33 -26.43 -4.58
C PHE A 116 5.56 -27.35 -4.63
N ALA A 117 6.64 -26.93 -5.31
CA ALA A 117 7.82 -27.76 -5.55
C ALA A 117 8.88 -27.65 -4.44
N ASP A 118 9.06 -26.47 -3.85
CA ASP A 118 10.19 -26.19 -2.95
C ASP A 118 9.74 -26.02 -1.49
N GLY A 119 8.79 -26.85 -1.03
CA GLY A 119 8.32 -26.83 0.35
C GLY A 119 7.61 -25.54 0.78
N GLY A 120 7.13 -24.72 -0.17
CA GLY A 120 6.36 -23.50 0.12
C GLY A 120 7.20 -22.23 0.25
N ILE A 121 8.49 -22.25 -0.09
CA ILE A 121 9.40 -21.08 -0.01
C ILE A 121 8.86 -19.87 -0.80
N GLY A 122 8.22 -20.11 -1.96
CA GLY A 122 7.57 -19.05 -2.75
C GLY A 122 6.30 -18.45 -2.11
N GLY A 123 5.79 -19.04 -1.02
CA GLY A 123 4.53 -18.64 -0.39
C GLY A 123 4.53 -17.19 0.09
N GLY A 124 5.67 -16.68 0.56
CA GLY A 124 5.81 -15.29 1.00
C GLY A 124 5.52 -14.27 -0.11
N ALA A 125 5.96 -14.55 -1.34
CA ALA A 125 5.78 -13.65 -2.48
C ALA A 125 4.30 -13.51 -2.92
N ILE A 126 3.45 -14.48 -2.57
CA ILE A 126 2.01 -14.43 -2.80
C ILE A 126 1.29 -13.92 -1.55
N ALA A 127 1.66 -14.43 -0.38
CA ALA A 127 0.99 -14.13 0.87
C ALA A 127 1.13 -12.64 1.24
N VAL A 128 2.30 -12.04 1.07
CA VAL A 128 2.55 -10.64 1.42
C VAL A 128 1.63 -9.68 0.64
N PRO A 129 1.54 -9.75 -0.71
CA PRO A 129 0.52 -9.03 -1.48
C PRO A 129 -0.90 -9.25 -0.99
N LEU A 130 -1.30 -10.51 -0.74
CA LEU A 130 -2.66 -10.85 -0.31
C LEU A 130 -3.00 -10.23 1.05
N PHE A 131 -2.08 -10.28 2.02
CA PHE A 131 -2.27 -9.64 3.33
C PHE A 131 -2.39 -8.12 3.20
N GLY A 132 -1.55 -7.50 2.37
CA GLY A 132 -1.63 -6.06 2.08
C GLY A 132 -2.96 -5.66 1.45
N MET A 133 -3.43 -6.40 0.45
CA MET A 133 -4.72 -6.13 -0.19
C MET A 133 -5.90 -6.34 0.78
N ALA A 134 -5.88 -7.40 1.59
CA ALA A 134 -6.88 -7.65 2.61
C ALA A 134 -6.92 -6.52 3.65
N GLY A 135 -5.75 -6.06 4.11
CA GLY A 135 -5.63 -4.93 5.02
C GLY A 135 -6.12 -3.62 4.40
N GLY A 136 -5.75 -3.35 3.15
CA GLY A 136 -6.22 -2.20 2.38
C GLY A 136 -7.75 -2.18 2.22
N TYR A 137 -8.36 -3.33 1.96
CA TYR A 137 -9.81 -3.45 1.90
C TYR A 137 -10.46 -3.28 3.28
N ALA A 138 -9.89 -3.85 4.35
CA ALA A 138 -10.39 -3.66 5.72
C ALA A 138 -10.43 -2.18 6.13
N LEU A 139 -9.40 -1.41 5.73
CA LEU A 139 -9.24 0.02 5.99
C LEU A 139 -10.05 0.93 5.06
N SER A 140 -10.61 0.41 3.97
CA SER A 140 -11.23 1.20 2.90
C SER A 140 -12.50 1.99 3.28
N GLY A 141 -13.14 1.65 4.41
CA GLY A 141 -14.45 2.19 4.77
C GLY A 141 -15.59 1.81 3.81
N ARG A 142 -15.35 0.91 2.85
CA ARG A 142 -16.32 0.50 1.82
C ARG A 142 -16.71 -0.98 1.93
N GLY A 143 -17.90 -1.31 1.44
CA GLY A 143 -18.42 -2.68 1.42
C GLY A 143 -19.14 -3.10 2.70
N ARG A 144 -19.54 -4.38 2.76
CA ARG A 144 -20.28 -4.93 3.92
C ARG A 144 -19.34 -5.00 5.14
N PRO A 145 -19.83 -4.64 6.36
CA PRO A 145 -18.98 -4.58 7.54
C PRO A 145 -18.34 -5.93 7.90
N TRP A 146 -19.07 -7.04 7.74
CA TRP A 146 -18.53 -8.37 7.99
C TRP A 146 -17.36 -8.74 7.07
N ALA A 147 -17.42 -8.35 5.80
CA ALA A 147 -16.34 -8.64 4.83
C ALA A 147 -15.06 -7.89 5.21
N ARG A 148 -15.18 -6.70 5.81
CA ARG A 148 -14.05 -5.94 6.34
C ARG A 148 -13.46 -6.58 7.60
N VAL A 149 -14.32 -7.14 8.47
CA VAL A 149 -13.85 -7.90 9.64
C VAL A 149 -13.07 -9.13 9.21
N VAL A 150 -13.59 -9.90 8.24
CA VAL A 150 -12.89 -11.07 7.69
C VAL A 150 -11.56 -10.66 7.04
N ALA A 151 -11.56 -9.62 6.21
CA ALA A 151 -10.34 -9.12 5.58
C ALA A 151 -9.32 -8.60 6.62
N GLY A 152 -9.79 -7.95 7.68
CA GLY A 152 -8.95 -7.51 8.80
C GLY A 152 -8.36 -8.69 9.57
N ALA A 153 -9.13 -9.74 9.81
CA ALA A 153 -8.65 -10.97 10.44
C ALA A 153 -7.57 -11.66 9.59
N ILE A 154 -7.77 -11.72 8.27
CA ILE A 154 -6.77 -12.23 7.32
C ILE A 154 -5.51 -11.37 7.36
N ALA A 155 -5.64 -10.04 7.31
CA ALA A 155 -4.50 -9.12 7.33
C ALA A 155 -3.71 -9.14 8.65
N LEU A 156 -4.37 -9.48 9.77
CA LEU A 156 -3.73 -9.61 11.08
C LEU A 156 -3.16 -11.01 11.34
N SER A 157 -3.55 -12.03 10.58
CA SER A 157 -3.04 -13.40 10.73
C SER A 157 -1.51 -13.54 10.70
N PRO A 158 -0.73 -12.70 9.98
CA PRO A 158 0.73 -12.76 10.03
C PRO A 158 1.33 -12.53 11.42
N VAL A 159 0.62 -11.81 12.30
CA VAL A 159 1.09 -11.52 13.67
C VAL A 159 1.23 -12.81 14.50
N PRO A 160 0.16 -13.59 14.76
CA PRO A 160 0.30 -14.84 15.49
C PRO A 160 1.14 -15.87 14.73
N VAL A 161 1.03 -15.91 13.39
CA VAL A 161 1.83 -16.81 12.54
C VAL A 161 3.33 -16.56 12.76
N TRP A 162 3.77 -15.30 12.77
CA TRP A 162 5.16 -14.96 13.05
C TRP A 162 5.59 -15.34 14.48
N LEU A 163 4.76 -15.04 15.48
CA LEU A 163 5.07 -15.34 16.89
C LEU A 163 5.30 -16.84 17.14
N ILE A 164 4.52 -17.69 16.45
CA ILE A 164 4.62 -19.14 16.55
C ILE A 164 5.80 -19.65 15.72
N LEU A 165 5.84 -19.32 14.42
CA LEU A 165 6.84 -19.88 13.49
C LEU A 165 8.26 -19.40 13.76
N ALA A 166 8.45 -18.13 14.15
CA ALA A 166 9.79 -17.61 14.42
C ALA A 166 10.48 -18.36 15.56
N SER A 167 9.70 -18.85 16.54
CA SER A 167 10.20 -19.68 17.64
C SER A 167 10.58 -21.10 17.18
N LEU A 168 9.99 -21.58 16.09
CA LEU A 168 10.24 -22.92 15.53
C LEU A 168 11.39 -22.94 14.51
N ILE A 169 11.59 -21.85 13.76
CA ILE A 169 12.65 -21.72 12.74
C ILE A 169 14.04 -21.57 13.40
N GLY A 170 14.11 -20.93 14.57
CA GLY A 170 15.32 -20.86 15.36
C GLY A 170 15.21 -19.82 16.47
N SER A 171 15.82 -20.10 17.63
CA SER A 171 15.74 -19.21 18.81
C SER A 171 16.16 -17.78 18.49
N GLY A 172 17.10 -17.55 17.57
CA GLY A 172 17.57 -16.22 17.17
C GLY A 172 16.53 -15.31 16.51
N LEU A 173 15.44 -15.86 15.97
CA LEU A 173 14.33 -15.08 15.37
C LEU A 173 13.12 -14.96 16.29
N ALA A 174 13.10 -15.66 17.42
CA ALA A 174 12.05 -15.53 18.42
C ALA A 174 11.96 -14.08 18.92
N VAL A 175 10.74 -13.58 19.14
CA VAL A 175 10.50 -12.19 19.58
C VAL A 175 11.08 -11.89 20.96
N GLY A 176 11.39 -12.92 21.76
CA GLY A 176 12.14 -12.79 23.01
C GLY A 176 13.59 -12.34 22.82
N ASN A 177 14.16 -12.47 21.63
CA ASN A 177 15.50 -11.99 21.30
C ASN A 177 15.46 -10.61 20.62
N PRO A 178 16.41 -9.69 20.90
CA PRO A 178 16.43 -8.37 20.29
C PRO A 178 16.43 -8.39 18.76
N ARG A 179 17.19 -9.32 18.17
CA ARG A 179 17.23 -9.53 16.72
C ARG A 179 15.88 -9.98 16.17
N GLY A 180 15.25 -10.98 16.79
CA GLY A 180 13.93 -11.46 16.39
C GLY A 180 12.84 -10.39 16.51
N ALA A 181 12.87 -9.59 17.58
CA ALA A 181 11.98 -8.45 17.76
C ALA A 181 12.17 -7.38 16.68
N TRP A 182 13.41 -7.07 16.29
CA TRP A 182 13.72 -6.15 15.19
C TRP A 182 13.16 -6.65 13.86
N VAL A 183 13.42 -7.92 13.50
CA VAL A 183 12.92 -8.51 12.24
C VAL A 183 11.39 -8.54 12.23
N ALA A 184 10.76 -8.90 13.35
CA ALA A 184 9.31 -8.88 13.51
C ALA A 184 8.75 -7.47 13.29
N ALA A 185 9.35 -6.45 13.92
CA ALA A 185 8.93 -5.06 13.77
C ALA A 185 9.06 -4.59 12.32
N LEU A 186 10.17 -4.91 11.65
CA LEU A 186 10.40 -4.54 10.25
C LEU A 186 9.39 -5.23 9.32
N PHE A 187 9.13 -6.52 9.52
CA PHE A 187 8.18 -7.28 8.70
C PHE A 187 6.73 -6.79 8.90
N LEU A 188 6.28 -6.67 10.16
CA LEU A 188 4.91 -6.26 10.48
C LEU A 188 4.64 -4.80 10.09
N SER A 189 5.61 -3.89 10.27
CA SER A 189 5.50 -2.52 9.78
C SER A 189 5.44 -2.46 8.25
N SER A 190 6.21 -3.31 7.55
CA SER A 190 6.14 -3.42 6.09
C SER A 190 4.76 -3.89 5.61
N LEU A 191 4.15 -4.86 6.29
CA LEU A 191 2.77 -5.28 6.01
C LEU A 191 1.74 -4.18 6.28
N ALA A 192 1.91 -3.42 7.36
CA ALA A 192 1.05 -2.29 7.67
C ALA A 192 1.17 -1.18 6.61
N VAL A 193 2.39 -0.84 6.17
CA VAL A 193 2.65 0.13 5.10
C VAL A 193 2.01 -0.33 3.79
N LEU A 194 2.18 -1.60 3.42
CA LEU A 194 1.54 -2.14 2.22
C LEU A 194 0.01 -2.05 2.32
N SER A 195 -0.56 -2.40 3.49
CA SER A 195 -2.00 -2.31 3.73
C SER A 195 -2.53 -0.89 3.58
N LEU A 196 -1.83 0.10 4.15
CA LEU A 196 -2.17 1.51 4.02
C LEU A 196 -2.09 1.99 2.58
N ALA A 197 -1.08 1.53 1.83
CA ALA A 197 -0.90 1.86 0.43
C ALA A 197 -2.01 1.23 -0.45
N CYS A 198 -2.36 -0.04 -0.21
CA CYS A 198 -3.46 -0.73 -0.89
C CYS A 198 -4.83 -0.10 -0.59
N ALA A 199 -4.97 0.66 0.50
CA ALA A 199 -6.20 1.39 0.80
C ALA A 199 -6.39 2.65 -0.08
N ILE A 200 -5.33 3.19 -0.70
CA ILE A 200 -5.37 4.44 -1.49
C ILE A 200 -6.46 4.43 -2.57
N PRO A 201 -6.54 3.40 -3.44
CA PRO A 201 -7.55 3.36 -4.51
C PRO A 201 -8.98 3.27 -3.97
N HIS A 202 -9.14 2.88 -2.70
CA HIS A 202 -10.43 2.79 -2.05
C HIS A 202 -10.83 4.03 -1.25
N ARG A 203 -10.00 5.07 -1.18
CA ARG A 203 -10.38 6.33 -0.52
C ARG A 203 -11.40 7.13 -1.36
N PRO A 204 -12.12 8.07 -0.75
CA PRO A 204 -12.95 9.03 -1.49
C PRO A 204 -12.11 9.89 -2.44
N VAL A 205 -12.71 10.20 -3.59
CA VAL A 205 -12.19 11.19 -4.53
C VAL A 205 -12.29 12.56 -3.87
N ILE A 206 -11.30 13.42 -4.10
CA ILE A 206 -11.35 14.81 -3.67
C ILE A 206 -12.14 15.57 -4.74
N ALA A 207 -13.30 16.12 -4.39
CA ALA A 207 -14.09 16.93 -5.32
C ALA A 207 -13.27 18.16 -5.72
N VAL A 208 -13.14 18.39 -7.02
CA VAL A 208 -12.70 19.69 -7.53
C VAL A 208 -13.97 20.53 -7.53
N GLU A 209 -14.06 21.53 -6.66
CA GLU A 209 -15.10 22.56 -6.79
C GLU A 209 -14.85 23.29 -8.11
N GLU A 210 -15.82 23.18 -9.03
CA GLU A 210 -15.87 23.99 -10.28
C GLU A 210 -16.42 25.39 -9.99
#